data_AF-A0A963XCM4-F1
#
_entry.id   AF-A0A963XCM4-F1
#
_cell.length_a   1.000
_cell.length_b   1.000
_cell.length_c   1.000
_cell.angle_alpha   90.00
_cell.angle_beta   90.00
_cell.angle_gamma   90.00
#
_symmetry.space_group_name_H-M   'P 1'
#
loop_
_entity.id
_entity.type
_entity.pdbx_description
1 polymer ?
#
loop_
_entity_poly.entity_id
_entity_poly.type
_entity_poly.pdbx_seq_one_letter_code
_entity_poly.pdbx_strand_id
1 'polypeptide(L)'
;MTASRRTICVATGSRADYGHLAPVLRAIAAEPVLKLQVLATGQHLEPRFGETLNEIIADGFAIDAEVSLDLADDTPQAMARAVGTGVSRSADALAILKPDIVLVLGDRF
;
A
#
# COMPACT_ATOMS: atom_id res chain seq x y z
N MET A 1 -5.00 31.85 5.32
CA MET A 1 -5.37 30.68 4.51
C MET A 1 -4.42 29.55 4.90
N THR A 2 -4.85 28.60 5.74
CA THR A 2 -4.08 27.38 5.97
C THR A 2 -4.11 26.58 4.67
N ALA A 3 -2.95 26.30 4.08
CA ALA A 3 -2.86 25.46 2.89
C ALA A 3 -3.56 24.12 3.16
N SER A 4 -4.33 23.61 2.20
CA SER A 4 -4.97 22.29 2.33
C SER A 4 -3.90 21.22 2.54
N ARG A 5 -4.11 20.35 3.52
CA ARG A 5 -3.20 19.24 3.86
C ARG A 5 -3.04 18.34 2.61
N ARG A 6 -1.82 18.14 2.12
CA ARG A 6 -1.58 17.25 0.96
C ARG A 6 -1.73 15.80 1.39
N THR A 7 -2.48 15.01 0.64
CA THR A 7 -2.72 13.60 0.94
C THR A 7 -1.73 12.71 0.19
N ILE A 8 -0.97 11.90 0.93
CA ILE A 8 0.00 10.94 0.39
C ILE A 8 -0.51 9.54 0.68
N CYS A 9 -0.83 8.80 -0.38
CA CYS A 9 -1.16 7.39 -0.30
C CYS A 9 0.10 6.56 -0.52
N VAL A 10 0.53 5.83 0.51
CA VAL A 10 1.67 4.92 0.42
C VAL A 10 1.17 3.51 0.12
N ALA A 11 1.65 2.92 -0.98
CA ALA A 11 1.35 1.54 -1.33
C ALA A 11 2.43 0.60 -0.78
N THR A 12 2.01 -0.48 -0.11
CA THR A 12 2.90 -1.49 0.48
C THR A 12 2.35 -2.88 0.17
N GLY A 13 3.21 -3.79 -0.30
CA GLY A 13 2.81 -5.08 -0.88
C GLY A 13 3.35 -6.30 -0.14
N SER A 14 4.32 -6.12 0.74
CA SER A 14 5.00 -7.18 1.46
C SER A 14 5.73 -6.63 2.68
N ARG A 15 6.05 -7.51 3.65
CA ARG A 15 6.89 -7.14 4.80
C ARG A 15 8.25 -6.56 4.38
N ALA A 16 8.80 -7.01 3.25
CA ALA A 16 10.10 -6.54 2.77
C ALA A 16 10.08 -5.07 2.38
N ASP A 17 9.04 -4.62 1.66
CA ASP A 17 8.88 -3.19 1.34
C ASP A 17 8.39 -2.38 2.55
N TYR A 18 7.51 -2.94 3.37
CA TYR A 18 6.97 -2.26 4.55
C TYR A 18 8.07 -1.85 5.53
N GLY A 19 9.07 -2.72 5.76
CA GLY A 19 10.19 -2.39 6.66
C GLY A 19 10.94 -1.12 6.26
N HIS A 20 11.05 -0.84 4.96
CA HIS A 20 11.65 0.39 4.43
C HIS A 20 10.69 1.58 4.48
N LEU A 21 9.39 1.32 4.30
CA LEU A 21 8.35 2.35 4.28
C LEU A 21 7.94 2.80 5.70
N ALA A 22 8.08 1.97 6.73
CA ALA A 22 7.59 2.29 8.08
C ALA A 22 8.15 3.62 8.65
N PRO A 23 9.46 3.95 8.51
CA PRO A 23 9.97 5.29 8.88
C PRO A 23 9.33 6.43 8.07
N VAL A 24 9.03 6.20 6.78
CA VAL A 24 8.39 7.18 5.90
C VAL A 24 6.94 7.42 6.32
N LEU A 25 6.18 6.36 6.62
CA LEU A 25 4.82 6.47 7.13
C LEU A 25 4.78 7.28 8.44
N ARG A 26 5.70 7.00 9.38
CA ARG A 26 5.82 7.76 10.64
C ARG A 26 6.10 9.24 10.38
N ALA A 27 7.00 9.56 9.44
CA ALA A 27 7.34 10.93 9.08
C ALA A 27 6.15 11.68 8.45
N ILE A 28 5.41 11.04 7.53
CA ILE A 28 4.21 11.63 6.91
C ILE A 28 3.13 11.86 7.98
N ALA A 29 2.88 10.88 8.84
CA ALA A 29 1.85 10.97 9.89
C ALA A 29 2.13 12.09 10.91
N ALA A 30 3.42 12.34 11.21
CA ALA A 30 3.85 13.37 12.14
C ALA A 30 3.79 14.79 11.57
N GLU A 31 3.70 14.96 10.25
CA GLU A 31 3.72 16.27 9.60
C GLU A 31 2.30 16.89 9.52
N PRO A 32 2.06 18.06 10.17
CA PRO A 32 0.75 18.71 10.17
C PRO A 32 0.21 19.04 8.78
N VAL A 33 1.08 19.31 7.79
CA VAL A 33 0.66 19.66 6.43
C VAL A 33 0.46 18.46 5.49
N LEU A 34 0.68 17.21 5.95
CA LEU A 34 0.55 15.99 5.14
C LEU A 34 -0.41 14.97 5.74
N LYS A 35 -1.39 14.47 5.00
CA LYS A 35 -2.30 13.40 5.42
C LYS A 35 -1.76 12.07 4.89
N LEU A 36 -1.50 11.12 5.79
CA LEU A 36 -1.17 9.75 5.41
C LEU A 36 -2.43 8.99 4.98
N GLN A 37 -2.31 8.23 3.90
CA GLN A 37 -3.17 7.10 3.55
C GLN A 37 -2.30 5.86 3.32
N VAL A 38 -2.79 4.68 3.69
CA VAL A 38 -2.10 3.40 3.45
C VAL A 38 -2.96 2.51 2.55
N LEU A 39 -2.38 2.08 1.44
CA LEU A 39 -2.95 1.04 0.56
C LEU A 39 -2.12 -0.24 0.73
N ALA A 40 -2.73 -1.26 1.32
CA ALA A 40 -2.12 -2.58 1.45
C ALA A 40 -2.50 -3.48 0.27
N THR A 41 -1.54 -4.22 -0.26
CA THR A 41 -1.75 -5.16 -1.36
C THR A 41 -0.86 -6.40 -1.21
N GLY A 42 -0.91 -7.29 -2.19
CA GLY A 42 0.01 -8.41 -2.33
C GLY A 42 0.02 -9.34 -1.12
N GLN A 43 1.22 -9.65 -0.64
CA GLN A 43 1.46 -10.63 0.43
C GLN A 43 0.87 -10.23 1.78
N HIS A 44 0.62 -8.94 2.02
CA HIS A 44 -0.02 -8.51 3.26
C HIS A 44 -1.41 -9.11 3.46
N LEU A 45 -2.15 -9.31 2.37
CA LEU A 45 -3.54 -9.75 2.38
C LEU A 45 -3.69 -11.27 2.31
N GLU A 46 -2.58 -11.99 2.39
CA GLU A 46 -2.51 -13.44 2.14
C GLU A 46 -1.97 -14.13 3.41
N PRO A 47 -2.83 -14.85 4.18
CA PRO A 47 -2.45 -15.43 5.47
C PRO A 47 -1.22 -16.35 5.40
N ARG A 48 -1.02 -17.04 4.28
CA ARG A 48 0.12 -17.94 4.04
C ARG A 48 1.49 -17.23 4.06
N PHE A 49 1.53 -15.90 3.96
CA PHE A 49 2.76 -15.11 4.08
C PHE A 49 2.96 -14.51 5.49
N GLY A 50 2.20 -14.98 6.49
CA GLY A 50 2.44 -14.67 7.90
C GLY A 50 1.62 -13.50 8.46
N GLU A 51 0.45 -13.21 7.89
CA GLU A 51 -0.50 -12.19 8.38
C GLU A 51 0.14 -10.80 8.58
N THR A 52 1.03 -10.41 7.67
CA THR A 52 1.88 -9.22 7.82
C THR A 52 1.13 -7.89 7.79
N LEU A 53 -0.15 -7.88 7.39
CA LEU A 53 -1.05 -6.73 7.59
C LEU A 53 -1.17 -6.35 9.07
N ASN A 54 -1.13 -7.34 9.97
CA ASN A 54 -1.21 -7.12 11.42
C ASN A 54 -0.01 -6.33 11.95
N GLU A 55 1.16 -6.44 11.31
CA GLU A 55 2.35 -5.64 11.66
C GLU A 55 2.11 -4.15 11.39
N ILE A 56 1.45 -3.81 10.28
CA ILE A 56 1.10 -2.43 9.91
C ILE A 56 0.12 -1.83 10.93
N ILE A 57 -0.90 -2.61 11.31
CA ILE A 57 -1.92 -2.21 12.29
C ILE A 57 -1.30 -2.07 13.69
N ALA A 58 -0.42 -3.01 14.08
CA ALA A 58 0.27 -2.97 15.38
C ALA A 58 1.19 -1.75 15.53
N ASP A 59 1.76 -1.26 14.43
CA ASP A 59 2.53 -0.01 14.37
C ASP A 59 1.66 1.25 14.47
N GLY A 60 0.33 1.11 14.53
CA GLY A 60 -0.63 2.19 14.73
C GLY A 60 -1.14 2.83 13.44
N PHE A 61 -0.91 2.21 12.28
CA PHE A 61 -1.42 2.71 11.00
C PHE A 61 -2.79 2.13 10.67
N ALA A 62 -3.68 2.98 10.17
CA ALA A 62 -4.94 2.55 9.57
C ALA A 62 -4.70 2.16 8.11
N ILE A 63 -5.43 1.13 7.64
CA ILE A 63 -5.45 0.73 6.24
C ILE A 63 -6.63 1.43 5.56
N ASP A 64 -6.35 2.33 4.62
CA ASP A 64 -7.38 3.10 3.91
C ASP A 64 -7.94 2.33 2.71
N ALA A 65 -7.16 1.43 2.13
CA ALA A 65 -7.60 0.51 1.08
C ALA A 65 -6.83 -0.80 1.11
N GLU A 66 -7.54 -1.89 0.79
CA GLU A 66 -6.95 -3.20 0.54
C GLU A 66 -7.17 -3.57 -0.92
N VAL A 67 -6.09 -3.92 -1.63
CA VAL A 67 -6.15 -4.36 -3.02
C VAL A 67 -5.62 -5.79 -3.11
N SER A 68 -6.51 -6.78 -3.11
CA SER A 68 -6.12 -8.18 -3.22
C SER A 68 -5.59 -8.49 -4.64
N LEU A 69 -4.51 -9.28 -4.71
CA LEU A 69 -3.97 -9.86 -5.93
C LEU A 69 -4.28 -11.37 -5.93
N ASP A 70 -4.55 -11.95 -7.10
CA ASP A 70 -4.64 -13.41 -7.22
C ASP A 70 -3.24 -14.00 -7.24
N LEU A 71 -2.79 -14.54 -6.10
CA LEU A 71 -1.45 -15.10 -5.94
C LEU A 71 -1.50 -16.64 -5.83
N ALA A 72 -2.58 -17.31 -6.25
CA ALA A 72 -2.73 -18.76 -6.05
C ALA A 72 -1.56 -19.59 -6.62
N ASP A 73 -1.00 -19.18 -7.76
CA ASP A 73 0.17 -19.78 -8.41
C ASP A 73 1.25 -18.72 -8.76
N ASP A 74 2.49 -19.19 -8.90
CA ASP A 74 3.68 -18.35 -9.14
C ASP A 74 4.20 -18.45 -10.59
N THR A 75 3.39 -18.99 -11.50
CA THR A 75 3.74 -19.06 -12.91
C THR A 75 3.88 -17.65 -13.50
N PRO A 76 4.79 -17.42 -14.46
CA PRO A 76 4.92 -16.09 -15.08
C PRO A 76 3.60 -15.56 -15.68
N GLN A 77 2.77 -16.47 -16.22
CA GLN A 77 1.46 -16.11 -16.74
C GLN A 77 0.52 -15.62 -15.63
N ALA A 78 0.46 -16.32 -14.51
CA ALA A 78 -0.39 -15.94 -13.40
C ALA A 78 0.09 -14.65 -12.73
N MET A 79 1.39 -14.50 -12.52
CA MET A 79 1.96 -13.26 -12.01
C MET A 79 1.61 -12.07 -12.91
N ALA A 80 1.68 -12.22 -14.24
CA ALA A 80 1.27 -11.19 -15.17
C ALA A 80 -0.24 -10.86 -15.08
N ARG A 81 -1.10 -11.88 -14.90
CA ARG A 81 -2.55 -11.68 -14.68
C ARG A 81 -2.82 -10.98 -13.35
N ALA A 82 -2.13 -11.38 -12.29
CA ALA A 82 -2.23 -10.79 -10.96
C ALA A 82 -1.90 -9.29 -11.02
N VAL A 83 -0.80 -8.91 -11.68
CA VAL A 83 -0.45 -7.51 -11.92
C VAL A 83 -1.57 -6.77 -12.66
N GLY A 84 -2.08 -7.33 -13.76
CA GLY A 84 -3.19 -6.73 -14.52
C GLY A 84 -4.43 -6.47 -13.66
N THR A 85 -4.82 -7.45 -12.84
CA THR A 85 -5.95 -7.30 -11.91
C THR A 85 -5.66 -6.31 -10.79
N GLY A 86 -4.43 -6.28 -10.29
CA GLY A 86 -3.96 -5.34 -9.28
C GLY A 86 -4.03 -3.90 -9.76
N VAL A 87 -3.61 -3.63 -10.99
CA VAL A 87 -3.72 -2.30 -11.62
C VAL A 87 -5.19 -1.88 -11.73
N SER A 88 -6.06 -2.76 -12.22
CA SER A 88 -7.50 -2.47 -12.35
C SER A 88 -8.12 -2.14 -10.99
N ARG A 89 -7.88 -2.95 -9.96
CA ARG A 89 -8.43 -2.75 -8.61
C ARG A 89 -7.83 -1.53 -7.91
N SER A 90 -6.56 -1.24 -8.16
CA SER A 90 -5.91 -0.03 -7.66
C SER A 90 -6.53 1.22 -8.25
N ALA A 91 -6.95 1.19 -9.52
CA ALA A 91 -7.66 2.31 -10.14
C ALA A 91 -8.98 2.62 -9.38
N ASP A 92 -9.74 1.59 -9.02
CA ASP A 92 -10.97 1.75 -8.23
C ASP A 92 -10.68 2.32 -6.83
N ALA A 93 -9.69 1.77 -6.14
CA ALA A 93 -9.27 2.25 -4.81
C ALA A 93 -8.81 3.71 -4.86
N LEU A 94 -7.97 4.08 -5.81
CA LEU A 94 -7.45 5.44 -5.95
C LEU A 94 -8.53 6.45 -6.36
N ALA A 95 -9.54 6.03 -7.13
CA ALA A 95 -10.70 6.87 -7.45
C ALA A 95 -11.53 7.25 -6.20
N ILE A 96 -11.54 6.38 -5.19
CA ILE A 96 -12.17 6.64 -3.89
C ILE A 96 -11.25 7.45 -2.99
N LEU A 97 -9.98 7.03 -2.85
CA LEU A 97 -9.01 7.64 -1.95
C LEU A 97 -8.62 9.07 -2.34
N LYS A 98 -8.59 9.37 -3.66
CA LYS A 98 -8.22 10.66 -4.26
C LYS A 98 -6.98 11.31 -3.61
N PRO A 99 -5.84 10.60 -3.52
CA PRO A 99 -4.62 11.19 -2.99
C PRO A 99 -4.05 12.26 -3.94
N ASP A 100 -3.31 13.21 -3.39
CA ASP A 100 -2.53 14.16 -4.19
C ASP A 100 -1.25 13.50 -4.74
N ILE A 101 -0.69 12.54 -4.00
CA ILE A 101 0.53 11.80 -4.33
C ILE A 101 0.33 10.33 -3.99
N VAL A 102 0.72 9.44 -4.90
CA VAL A 102 0.90 8.01 -4.61
C VAL A 102 2.41 7.74 -4.48
N LEU A 103 2.82 7.22 -3.33
CA LEU A 103 4.20 6.79 -3.08
C LEU A 103 4.29 5.28 -3.22
N VAL A 104 5.13 4.83 -4.14
CA VAL A 104 5.42 3.41 -4.38
C VAL A 104 6.91 3.19 -4.17
N LEU A 105 7.28 2.24 -3.32
CA LEU A 105 8.64 1.76 -3.24
C LEU A 105 8.86 0.77 -4.37
N GLY A 106 9.68 1.15 -5.35
CA GLY A 106 10.17 0.20 -6.34
C GLY A 106 11.22 -0.72 -5.73
N ASP A 107 11.52 -1.80 -6.44
CA ASP A 107 12.71 -2.60 -6.17
C ASP A 107 13.69 -2.46 -7.34
N ARG A 108 14.68 -3.35 -7.35
CA ARG A 108 15.77 -3.38 -8.33
C ARG A 108 15.60 -4.47 -9.38
N PHE A 109 14.46 -5.17 -9.40
CA PHE A 109 14.27 -6.39 -10.18
C PHE A 109 13.18 -6.26 -11.25
#